data_AF-A0A497YRY8-F1
#
_entry.id   AF-A0A497YRY8-F1
#
_cell.length_a   1.000
_cell.length_b   1.000
_cell.length_c   1.000
_cell.angle_alpha   90.00
_cell.angle_beta   90.00
_cell.angle_gamma   90.00
#
_symmetry.space_group_name_H-M   'P 1'
#
loop_
_entity.id
_entity.type
_entity.pdbx_description
1 polymer ?
#
loop_
_entity_poly.entity_id
_entity_poly.type
_entity_poly.pdbx_seq_one_letter_code
_entity_poly.pdbx_strand_id
1 'polypeptide(L)' 'MEAVRNIFRFLGMGVFFLSIALFLVTVLNNWLGFASATWLSGPFWRVYLFFAVSGILLYILITFRRKKDE' A
#
# COMPACT_ATOMS: atom_id res chain seq x y z
N MET A 1 21.89 11.22 -4.51
CA MET A 1 20.45 11.22 -4.86
C MET A 1 19.89 9.83 -5.10
N GLU A 2 20.69 8.85 -5.55
CA GLU A 2 20.23 7.47 -5.80
C GLU A 2 19.76 6.72 -4.54
N ALA A 3 20.45 6.91 -3.41
CA ALA A 3 20.07 6.29 -2.13
C ALA A 3 18.67 6.71 -1.67
N VAL A 4 18.38 8.02 -1.71
CA VAL A 4 17.06 8.58 -1.37
C VAL A 4 15.98 7.99 -2.27
N ARG A 5 16.26 7.86 -3.57
CA ARG A 5 15.34 7.28 -4.54
C ARG A 5 15.03 5.79 -4.28
N ASN A 6 16.05 5.00 -3.92
CA ASN A 6 15.86 3.59 -3.55
C ASN A 6 15.02 3.46 -2.28
N ILE A 7 15.20 4.34 -1.29
CA ILE A 7 14.36 4.40 -0.09
C ILE A 7 12.90 4.64 -0.48
N PHE A 8 12.62 5.61 -1.36
CA PHE A 8 11.24 5.88 -1.77
C PHE A 8 10.62 4.75 -2.61
N ARG A 9 11.39 4.04 -3.45
CA ARG A 9 10.89 2.83 -4.15
C ARG A 9 10.54 1.72 -3.16
N PHE A 10 11.42 1.48 -2.19
CA PHE A 10 11.19 0.48 -1.15
C PHE A 10 9.98 0.84 -0.29
N LEU A 11 9.83 2.11 0.09
CA LEU A 11 8.65 2.60 0.80
C LEU A 11 7.37 2.42 -0.03
N GLY A 12 7.38 2.76 -1.32
CA GLY A 12 6.23 2.57 -2.21
C GLY A 12 5.79 1.11 -2.29
N MET A 13 6.74 0.19 -2.46
CA MET A 13 6.47 -1.25 -2.42
C MET A 13 6.00 -1.72 -1.03
N GLY A 14 6.66 -1.28 0.04
CA GLY A 14 6.31 -1.65 1.41
C GLY A 14 4.89 -1.22 1.77
N VAL A 15 4.53 0.03 1.46
CA VAL A 15 3.17 0.55 1.64
C VAL A 15 2.17 -0.24 0.80
N PHE A 16 2.50 -0.55 -0.45
CA PHE A 16 1.64 -1.35 -1.31
C PHE A 16 1.36 -2.74 -0.71
N PHE A 17 2.40 -3.51 -0.37
CA PHE A 17 2.26 -4.84 0.20
C PHE A 17 1.53 -4.84 1.54
N LEU A 18 1.88 -3.90 2.44
CA LEU A 18 1.23 -3.77 3.74
C LEU A 18 -0.26 -3.45 3.58
N SER A 19 -0.60 -2.58 2.64
CA SER A 19 -1.98 -2.18 2.38
C SER A 19 -2.81 -3.33 1.82
N ILE A 20 -2.25 -4.13 0.90
CA ILE A 20 -2.92 -5.34 0.40
C ILE A 20 -3.13 -6.35 1.53
N ALA A 21 -2.11 -6.58 2.38
CA ALA A 21 -2.24 -7.50 3.51
C ALA A 21 -3.35 -7.05 4.46
N LEU A 22 -3.38 -5.77 4.84
CA LEU A 22 -4.44 -5.21 5.68
C LEU A 22 -5.81 -5.31 5.02
N PHE A 23 -5.92 -5.02 3.72
CA PHE A 23 -7.16 -5.19 2.97
C PHE A 23 -7.69 -6.63 3.05
N LEU A 24 -6.84 -7.63 2.81
CA LEU A 24 -7.23 -9.04 2.90
C LEU A 24 -7.66 -9.41 4.32
N VAL A 25 -6.93 -8.97 5.34
CA VAL A 25 -7.28 -9.20 6.75
C VAL A 25 -8.62 -8.55 7.10
N THR A 26 -8.91 -7.34 6.61
CA THR A 26 -10.20 -6.66 6.81
C THR A 26 -11.35 -7.40 6.13
N VAL A 27 -11.16 -7.88 4.90
CA VAL A 27 -12.18 -8.68 4.19
C VAL A 27 -12.44 -9.99 4.94
N LEU A 28 -11.39 -10.69 5.35
CA LEU A 28 -11.51 -11.91 6.15
C LEU A 28 -12.17 -11.65 7.49
N ASN A 29 -11.82 -10.56 8.17
CA ASN A 29 -12.42 -10.18 9.45
C ASN A 29 -13.91 -9.82 9.30
N ASN A 30 -14.29 -9.20 8.18
CA ASN A 30 -15.69 -8.90 7.90
C ASN A 30 -16.52 -10.17 7.72
N TRP A 31 -15.94 -11.21 7.13
CA TRP A 31 -16.64 -12.48 6.89
C TRP A 31 -16.66 -13.39 8.12
N LEU A 32 -15.52 -13.52 8.81
CA LEU A 32 -15.34 -14.48 9.91
C LEU A 32 -15.57 -13.86 11.30
N GLY A 33 -15.55 -12.53 11.42
CA GLY A 33 -15.82 -11.82 12.67
C GLY A 33 -14.82 -12.11 13.80
N PHE A 34 -13.57 -12.46 13.50
CA PHE A 34 -12.61 -12.92 14.52
C PHE A 34 -12.00 -11.79 15.37
N ALA A 35 -12.06 -10.53 14.94
CA ALA A 35 -11.53 -9.38 15.65
C ALA A 35 -12.52 -8.21 15.69
N SER A 36 -12.78 -7.67 16.90
CA SER A 36 -13.63 -6.49 17.13
C SER A 36 -12.90 -5.15 16.93
N ALA A 37 -11.74 -5.19 16.27
CA ALA A 37 -10.92 -4.03 16.00
C ALA A 37 -11.59 -3.05 15.03
N THR A 38 -11.72 -1.78 15.42
CA THR A 38 -12.36 -0.72 14.60
C THR A 38 -11.69 -0.52 13.24
N TRP A 39 -10.37 -0.70 13.17
CA TRP A 39 -9.57 -0.61 11.95
C TRP A 39 -9.71 -1.84 11.03
N LEU A 40 -10.23 -2.96 11.54
CA LEU A 40 -10.63 -4.13 10.74
C LEU A 40 -12.13 -4.15 10.41
N SER A 41 -12.82 -3.03 10.67
CA SER A 41 -14.24 -2.90 10.33
C SER A 41 -14.45 -2.73 8.83
N GLY A 42 -15.65 -3.12 8.38
CA GLY A 42 -16.06 -3.07 6.99
C GLY A 42 -15.67 -1.80 6.25
N PRO A 43 -15.88 -0.57 6.76
CA PRO A 43 -15.54 0.68 6.07
C PRO A 43 -14.05 0.93 5.79
N PHE A 44 -13.12 0.35 6.56
CA PHE A 44 -11.69 0.64 6.46
C PHE A 44 -11.01 0.06 5.21
N TRP A 45 -11.64 -0.91 4.54
CA TRP A 45 -11.13 -1.49 3.28
C TRP A 45 -10.77 -0.43 2.22
N ARG A 46 -11.53 0.68 2.18
CA ARG A 46 -11.31 1.78 1.23
C ARG A 46 -9.99 2.48 1.48
N VAL A 47 -9.61 2.64 2.76
CA VAL A 47 -8.36 3.27 3.17
C VAL A 47 -7.18 2.39 2.74
N TYR A 48 -7.29 1.08 2.93
CA TYR A 48 -6.26 0.14 2.50
C TYR A 48 -6.13 0.10 0.97
N LEU A 49 -7.23 0.11 0.22
CA LEU A 49 -7.17 0.22 -1.24
C LEU A 49 -6.55 1.55 -1.69
N PHE A 50 -6.88 2.67 -1.04
CA PHE A 50 -6.29 3.96 -1.35
C PHE A 50 -4.77 3.96 -1.15
N PHE A 51 -4.29 3.38 -0.04
CA PHE A 51 -2.86 3.26 0.20
C PHE A 51 -2.17 2.27 -0.74
N ALA A 52 -2.83 1.18 -1.13
CA ALA A 52 -2.32 0.27 -2.14
C ALA A 52 -2.13 1.00 -3.48
N VAL A 53 -3.16 1.72 -3.97
CA VAL A 53 -3.10 2.49 -5.21
C VAL A 53 -2.04 3.60 -5.13
N SER A 54 -1.98 4.33 -4.01
CA SER A 54 -1.00 5.40 -3.83
C SER A 54 0.43 4.87 -3.76
N GLY A 55 0.66 3.73 -3.07
CA GLY A 55 1.97 3.09 -2.95
C GLY A 55 2.50 2.60 -4.29
N ILE A 56 1.65 1.97 -5.11
CA ILE A 56 2.06 1.53 -6.44
C ILE A 56 2.29 2.71 -7.39
N LEU A 57 1.47 3.76 -7.32
CA LEU A 57 1.67 4.98 -8.11
C LEU A 57 3.00 5.64 -7.74
N LEU A 58 3.31 5.77 -6.45
CA LEU A 58 4.59 6.30 -5.98
C LEU A 58 5.76 5.47 -6.53
N TYR A 59 5.68 4.14 -6.44
CA TYR A 59 6.68 3.25 -6.98
C TYR A 59 6.89 3.45 -8.49
N ILE A 60 5.79 3.50 -9.26
CA ILE A 60 5.80 3.71 -10.71
C ILE A 60 6.41 5.07 -11.04
N LEU A 61 5.94 6.16 -10.43
CA LEU A 61 6.44 7.51 -10.68
C LEU A 61 7.96 7.61 -10.46
N ILE A 62 8.46 7.02 -9.37
CA ILE A 62 9.89 7.03 -9.09
C ILE A 62 10.67 6.15 -10.05
N THR A 63 10.12 5.01 -10.45
CA THR A 63 10.75 4.08 -11.39
C THR A 63 10.84 4.70 -12.79
N PHE A 64 9.73 5.24 -13.31
CA PHE A 64 9.65 5.83 -14.65
C PHE A 64 10.30 7.19 -14.77
N ARG A 65 10.37 7.99 -13.69
CA ARG A 65 11.17 9.23 -13.67
C ARG A 65 12.64 8.97 -14.06
N ARG A 66 13.15 7.74 -13.95
CA ARG A 66 14.56 7.43 -14.26
C ARG A 66 14.82 7.38 -15.76
N LYS A 67 13.83 6.87 -16.51
CA LYS A 67 13.96 6.65 -17.95
C LYS A 67 14.00 7.93 -18.78
N LYS A 68 13.67 9.09 -18.19
CA LYS A 68 13.64 10.37 -18.90
C LYS A 68 14.90 11.22 -18.69
N ASP A 69 15.72 10.86 -17.69
CA ASP A 69 16.93 11.59 -17.30
C ASP A 69 18.23 10.82 -17.67
N GLU A 70 18.11 9.66 -18.34
CA GLU A 70 19.20 8.95 -19.04
C GLU A 70 18.99 9.13 -20.56
#